data_AF-N6U7A5-F1
#
_entry.id   AF-N6U7A5-F1
#
_cell.length_a   1.000
_cell.length_b   1.000
_cell.length_c   1.000
_cell.angle_alpha   90.00
_cell.angle_beta   90.00
_cell.angle_gamma   90.00
#
_symmetry.space_group_name_H-M   'P 1'
#
loop_
_entity.id
_entity.type
_entity.pdbx_description
1 polymer ?
#
loop_
_entity_poly.entity_id
_entity_poly.type
_entity_poly.pdbx_seq_one_letter_code
_entity_poly.pdbx_strand_id
1 'polypeptide(L)' 'MTDFEEQERQDEILALVKMMQYAGGIASELDVAQAEFLIKAAQAALLSVLEAEFPMLSSVHLQGLVSTPHGHC' A
#
# COMPACT_ATOMS: atom_id res chain seq x y z
N MET A 1 -4.95 -26.17 6.08
CA MET A 1 -6.03 -25.17 6.04
C MET A 1 -5.50 -23.76 6.30
N THR A 2 -4.21 -23.60 6.63
CA THR A 2 -3.58 -22.34 7.07
C THR A 2 -3.03 -21.48 5.92
N ASP A 3 -2.47 -22.10 4.87
CA ASP A 3 -1.74 -21.33 3.84
C ASP A 3 -2.66 -20.50 2.94
N PHE A 4 -3.92 -20.93 2.76
CA PHE A 4 -4.90 -20.19 1.95
C PHE A 4 -5.38 -18.92 2.66
N GLU A 5 -5.70 -19.03 3.96
CA GLU A 5 -6.15 -17.89 4.78
C GLU A 5 -5.01 -16.87 4.96
N GLU A 6 -3.77 -17.35 5.12
CA GLU A 6 -2.58 -16.51 5.18
C GLU A 6 -2.32 -15.77 3.87
N GLN A 7 -2.45 -16.46 2.73
CA GLN A 7 -2.34 -15.85 1.40
C GLN A 7 -3.46 -14.83 1.13
N GLU A 8 -4.71 -15.15 1.46
CA GLU A 8 -5.85 -14.24 1.32
C GLU A 8 -5.62 -12.96 2.13
N ARG A 9 -5.17 -13.10 3.38
CA ARG A 9 -4.84 -11.98 4.26
C ARG A 9 -3.70 -11.12 3.69
N GLN A 10 -2.66 -11.74 3.11
CA GLN A 10 -1.58 -11.01 2.45
C GLN A 10 -2.11 -10.18 1.26
N ASP A 11 -2.94 -10.79 0.43
CA ASP A 11 -3.51 -10.17 -0.77
C ASP A 11 -4.48 -9.04 -0.44
N GLU A 12 -5.26 -9.17 0.64
CA GLU A 12 -6.13 -8.12 1.17
C GLU A 12 -5.34 -6.88 1.58
N ILE A 13 -4.26 -7.05 2.36
CA ILE A 13 -3.42 -5.92 2.79
C ILE A 13 -2.76 -5.26 1.58
N LEU A 14 -2.27 -6.05 0.62
CA LEU A 14 -1.69 -5.55 -0.62
C LEU A 14 -2.70 -4.75 -1.45
N ALA A 15 -3.95 -5.21 -1.54
CA ALA A 15 -5.01 -4.48 -2.22
C ALA A 15 -5.29 -3.14 -1.54
N LEU A 16 -5.34 -3.10 -0.19
CA LEU A 16 -5.53 -1.87 0.57
C LEU A 16 -4.37 -0.88 0.35
N VAL A 17 -3.11 -1.34 0.34
CA VAL A 17 -1.94 -0.50 0.05
C VAL A 17 -2.05 0.16 -1.33
N LYS A 18 -2.49 -0.58 -2.35
CA LYS A 18 -2.70 -0.05 -3.72
C LYS A 18 -3.86 0.96 -3.77
N MET A 19 -4.95 0.69 -3.06
CA MET A 19 -6.07 1.63 -2.99
C MET A 19 -5.66 2.94 -2.32
N MET A 20 -4.84 2.90 -1.26
CA MET A 20 -4.28 4.10 -0.64
C MET A 20 -3.37 4.86 -1.60
N GLN A 21 -2.54 4.18 -2.38
CA GLN A 21 -1.70 4.83 -3.40
C GLN A 21 -2.54 5.62 -4.41
N TYR A 22 -3.59 4.99 -4.94
CA TYR A 22 -4.51 5.64 -5.89
C TYR A 22 -5.20 6.84 -5.26
N ALA A 23 -5.77 6.68 -4.05
CA ALA A 23 -6.41 7.77 -3.33
C ALA A 23 -5.45 8.93 -3.04
N GLY A 24 -4.18 8.63 -2.75
CA GLY A 24 -3.14 9.64 -2.55
C GLY A 24 -2.83 10.42 -3.83
N GLY A 25 -2.83 9.75 -4.99
CA GLY A 25 -2.74 10.40 -6.30
C GLY A 25 -3.89 11.37 -6.55
N ILE A 26 -5.13 10.94 -6.30
CA ILE A 26 -6.32 11.80 -6.42
C ILE A 26 -6.25 12.99 -5.45
N ALA A 27 -5.83 12.78 -4.21
CA ALA A 27 -5.68 13.86 -3.23
C ALA A 27 -4.63 14.90 -3.68
N SER A 28 -3.55 14.44 -4.32
CA SER A 28 -2.52 15.30 -4.91
C SER A 28 -3.05 16.09 -6.11
N GLU A 29 -3.79 15.44 -7.02
CA GLU A 29 -4.45 16.10 -8.17
C GLU A 29 -5.47 17.17 -7.76
N LEU A 30 -6.14 16.98 -6.62
CA LEU A 30 -7.11 17.92 -6.07
C LEU A 30 -6.48 18.99 -5.16
N ASP A 31 -5.16 19.02 -5.00
CA ASP A 31 -4.41 19.93 -4.11
C ASP A 31 -4.87 19.87 -2.63
N VAL A 32 -5.27 18.68 -2.17
CA VAL A 32 -5.72 18.44 -0.79
C VAL A 32 -4.57 17.84 0.02
N ALA A 33 -3.58 18.67 0.35
CA ALA A 33 -2.34 18.24 1.01
C ALA A 33 -2.55 17.46 2.32
N GLN A 34 -3.55 17.83 3.13
CA GLN A 34 -3.85 17.11 4.38
C GLN A 34 -4.36 15.68 4.11
N ALA A 35 -5.18 15.49 3.09
CA ALA A 35 -5.67 14.17 2.72
C ALA A 35 -4.53 13.31 2.17
N GLU A 36 -3.70 13.87 1.28
CA GLU A 36 -2.52 13.19 0.76
C GLU A 36 -1.59 12.70 1.88
N PHE A 37 -1.31 13.56 2.87
CA PHE A 37 -0.48 13.22 4.03
C PHE A 37 -1.06 12.05 4.84
N LEU A 38 -2.35 12.11 5.17
CA LEU A 38 -3.02 11.06 5.95
C LEU A 38 -3.10 9.73 5.19
N ILE A 39 -3.35 9.78 3.88
CA ILE A 39 -3.41 8.59 3.03
C ILE A 39 -2.03 7.92 2.95
N LYS A 40 -0.95 8.70 2.78
CA LYS A 40 0.42 8.17 2.80
C LYS A 40 0.78 7.56 4.15
N ALA A 41 0.35 8.17 5.26
CA ALA A 41 0.55 7.61 6.60
C ALA A 41 -0.19 6.27 6.78
N ALA A 42 -1.44 6.18 6.31
CA ALA A 42 -2.21 4.93 6.34
C ALA A 42 -1.56 3.84 5.47
N GLN A 43 -1.07 4.20 4.28
CA GLN A 43 -0.33 3.29 3.41
C GLN A 43 0.92 2.72 4.09
N ALA A 44 1.71 3.58 4.74
CA ALA A 44 2.91 3.16 5.48
C ALA A 44 2.59 2.23 6.65
N ALA A 45 1.49 2.48 7.36
CA ALA A 45 1.03 1.60 8.44
C ALA A 45 0.64 0.21 7.92
N LEU A 46 -0.07 0.13 6.79
CA LEU A 46 -0.43 -1.15 6.16
C LEU A 46 0.80 -1.94 5.70
N LEU A 47 1.80 -1.26 5.13
CA LEU A 47 3.08 -1.88 4.77
C LEU A 47 3.81 -2.43 5.99
N SER A 48 3.78 -1.70 7.11
CA SER A 48 4.38 -2.17 8.37
C SER A 48 3.69 -3.42 8.90
N VAL A 49 2.36 -3.51 8.78
CA VAL A 49 1.60 -4.73 9.12
C VAL A 49 2.00 -5.88 8.21
N LEU A 50 2.10 -5.64 6.91
CA LEU A 50 2.50 -6.64 5.92
C LEU A 50 3.92 -7.18 6.19
N GLU A 51 4.87 -6.31 6.54
CA GLU A 51 6.23 -6.72 6.94
C GLU A 51 6.25 -7.53 8.24
N ALA A 52 5.45 -7.13 9.23
CA ALA A 52 5.41 -7.79 10.54
C ALA A 52 4.79 -9.20 10.45
N GLU A 53 3.78 -9.36 9.61
CA GLU A 53 3.06 -10.62 9.48
C GLU A 53 3.64 -11.55 8.43
N PHE A 54 4.29 -11.00 7.39
CA PHE A 54 4.86 -11.78 6.30
C PHE A 54 6.34 -11.42 6.09
N PRO A 55 7.24 -11.83 7.01
CA PRO A 55 8.65 -11.44 6.98
C PRO A 55 9.41 -11.92 5.75
N MET A 56 8.83 -12.86 4.99
CA MET A 56 9.38 -13.35 3.72
C MET A 56 9.24 -12.35 2.57
N LEU A 57 8.39 -11.33 2.70
CA LEU A 57 8.28 -10.25 1.73
C LEU A 57 9.48 -9.32 1.89
N SER A 58 10.34 -9.24 0.87
CA SER A 58 11.47 -8.31 0.90
C SER A 58 10.96 -6.87 0.94
N SER A 59 11.56 -6.04 1.79
CA SER A 59 11.29 -4.59 1.85
C SER A 59 11.46 -3.90 0.49
N VAL A 60 12.28 -4.46 -0.41
CA VAL A 60 12.45 -4.00 -1.80
C VAL A 60 11.18 -4.23 -2.63
N HIS A 61 10.53 -5.39 -2.50
CA HIS A 61 9.24 -5.65 -3.17
C HIS A 61 8.14 -4.75 -2.63
N LEU A 62 8.18 -4.43 -1.34
CA LEU A 62 7.20 -3.56 -0.69
C LEU A 62 7.38 -2.08 -1.06
N GLN A 63 8.62 -1.60 -1.15
CA GLN A 63 8.92 -0.26 -1.68
C GLN A 63 8.58 -0.12 -3.17
N GLY A 64 8.77 -1.19 -3.95
CA GLY A 64 8.38 -1.24 -5.36
C GLY A 64 6.88 -1.01 -5.57
N LEU A 65 6.03 -1.50 -4.65
CA LEU A 65 4.58 -1.28 -4.71
C LEU A 65 4.20 0.19 -4.52
N VAL A 66 4.95 0.93 -3.70
CA VAL A 66 4.70 2.37 -3.46
C VAL A 66 5.25 3.25 -4.59
N SER A 67 6.25 2.76 -5.32
CA SER A 67 7.11 3.58 -6.19
C SER A 67 6.61 3.79 -7.63
N THR A 68 5.38 3.39 -7.98
CA THR A 68 4.78 3.77 -9.28
C THR A 68 3.80 4.94 -9.14
N PRO A 69 4.27 6.18 -9.23
CA PRO A 69 3.52 7.24 -9.86
C PRO A 69 3.90 7.34 -11.35
N HIS A 70 2.97 7.84 -12.16
CA HIS A 70 3.11 8.19 -13.58
C HIS A 70 2.86 7.07 -14.61
N GLY A 71 1.63 6.55 -14.63
CA GLY A 71 1.02 6.16 -15.90
C GLY A 71 0.58 7.43 -16.63
N HIS A 72 1.43 7.93 -17.54
CA HIS A 72 1.02 8.93 -18.52
C HIS A 72 -0.06 8.31 -19.42
N CYS A 73 -1.31 8.73 -19.24
CA CYS A 73 -2.34 8.65 -20.28
C CYS A 73 -2.43 10.02 -20.95
#